data_AF-A0A7J4JZY1-F1
#
_entry.id   AF-A0A7J4JZY1-F1
#
_cell.length_a   1.000
_cell.length_b   1.000
_cell.length_c   1.000
_cell.angle_alpha   90.00
_cell.angle_beta   90.00
_cell.angle_gamma   90.00
#
_symmetry.space_group_name_H-M   'P 1'
#
loop_
_entity.id
_entity.type
_entity.pdbx_description
1 polymer ?
#
loop_
_entity_poly.entity_id
_entity_poly.type
_entity_poly.pdbx_seq_one_letter_code
_entity_poly.pdbx_strand_id
1 'polypeptide(L)'
;MNPMSSSGSFKSGFIFSIDSFVAFSLSLVAIYSMLFFSSIPSAYYSSLMQAHYLAKDVLTSLSLSNSSEDGISELGYLLFVVSKPAQSAVIEERIGSLIPNQFGYLVETSEDGEEWNIVYDTKDNPSDPHNKAYNKLRASAGTLIFGYASSPKTPQSPYKYITCNGPYPQCGPASSPYPRATGSMKLVRLVVYV
;
A
#
# COMPACT_ATOMS: atom_id res chain seq x y z
N MET A 1 52.29 64.09 -43.29
CA MET A 1 50.87 63.83 -43.00
C MET A 1 50.63 62.34 -43.20
N ASN A 2 50.50 61.58 -42.12
CA ASN A 2 50.15 60.16 -42.18
C ASN A 2 48.71 59.99 -41.68
N PRO A 3 47.84 59.26 -42.38
CA PRO A 3 46.51 58.96 -41.88
C PRO A 3 46.59 57.88 -40.80
N MET A 4 46.04 58.18 -39.61
CA MET A 4 45.79 57.19 -38.57
C MET A 4 44.68 56.25 -39.04
N SER A 5 45.07 54.99 -39.29
CA SER A 5 44.15 53.88 -39.53
C SER A 5 43.52 53.45 -38.20
N SER A 6 42.31 53.94 -37.94
CA SER A 6 41.44 53.47 -36.86
C SER A 6 40.58 52.31 -37.37
N SER A 7 41.12 51.09 -37.33
CA SER A 7 40.35 49.87 -37.62
C SER A 7 40.88 48.74 -36.76
N GLY A 8 40.12 48.34 -35.72
CA GLY A 8 40.49 47.14 -34.97
C GLY A 8 39.73 46.84 -33.66
N SER A 9 39.01 47.78 -33.05
CA SER A 9 38.50 47.55 -31.68
C SER A 9 37.13 46.86 -31.58
N PHE A 10 36.30 46.87 -32.63
CA PHE A 10 34.92 46.36 -32.53
C PHE A 10 34.80 44.83 -32.62
N LYS A 11 35.73 44.16 -33.32
CA LYS A 11 35.67 42.69 -33.50
C LYS A 11 36.04 41.94 -32.22
N SER A 12 37.00 42.45 -31.44
CA SER A 12 37.45 41.82 -30.18
C SER A 12 36.39 41.91 -29.08
N GLY A 13 35.66 43.03 -28.97
CA GLY A 13 34.58 43.19 -28.00
C GLY A 13 33.37 42.27 -28.25
N PHE A 14 33.03 42.03 -29.52
CA PHE A 14 31.94 41.11 -29.89
C PHE A 14 32.29 39.63 -29.64
N ILE A 15 33.56 39.26 -29.82
CA ILE A 15 34.04 37.90 -29.50
C ILE A 15 34.02 37.68 -27.98
N PHE A 16 34.37 38.71 -27.20
CA PHE A 16 34.33 38.64 -25.73
C PHE A 16 32.90 38.51 -25.17
N SER A 17 31.91 39.15 -25.81
CA SER A 17 30.51 39.04 -25.38
C SER A 17 29.89 37.68 -25.71
N ILE A 18 30.24 37.08 -26.86
CA ILE A 18 29.80 35.73 -27.22
C ILE A 18 30.36 34.70 -26.25
N ASP A 19 31.67 34.76 -25.96
CA ASP A 19 32.32 33.82 -25.06
C ASP A 19 31.74 33.89 -23.63
N SER A 20 31.48 35.12 -23.14
CA SER A 20 30.84 35.35 -21.85
C SER A 20 29.39 34.80 -21.80
N PHE A 21 28.63 34.95 -22.88
CA PHE A 21 27.27 34.42 -22.96
C PHE A 21 27.24 32.89 -22.99
N VAL A 22 28.17 32.26 -23.71
CA VAL A 22 28.32 30.80 -23.76
C VAL A 22 28.72 30.26 -22.40
N ALA A 23 29.70 30.88 -21.72
CA ALA A 23 30.13 30.49 -20.38
C ALA A 23 28.99 30.62 -19.34
N PHE A 24 28.21 31.70 -19.41
CA PHE A 24 27.05 31.89 -18.55
C PHE A 24 25.97 30.83 -18.80
N SER A 25 25.66 30.54 -20.07
CA SER A 25 24.67 29.53 -20.45
C SER A 25 25.09 28.13 -19.99
N LEU A 26 26.37 27.77 -20.16
CA LEU A 26 26.94 26.51 -19.67
C LEU A 26 26.84 26.39 -18.14
N SER A 27 27.16 27.46 -17.42
CA SER A 27 27.07 27.51 -15.96
C SER A 27 25.62 27.34 -15.49
N LEU A 28 24.68 27.98 -16.18
CA LEU A 28 23.26 27.88 -15.86
C LEU A 28 22.75 26.45 -16.11
N VAL A 29 23.09 25.83 -17.24
CA VAL A 29 22.75 24.42 -17.51
C VAL A 29 23.35 23.51 -16.44
N ALA A 30 24.61 23.69 -16.06
CA ALA A 30 25.26 22.88 -15.04
C ALA A 30 24.57 22.99 -13.67
N ILE A 31 24.22 24.21 -13.24
CA ILE A 31 23.49 24.44 -11.97
C ILE A 31 22.11 23.78 -12.02
N TYR A 32 21.37 23.94 -13.12
CA TYR A 32 20.05 23.31 -13.28
C TYR A 32 20.14 21.78 -13.29
N SER A 33 21.14 21.20 -13.97
CA SER A 33 21.38 19.75 -13.93
C SER A 33 21.71 19.28 -12.52
N MET A 34 22.54 20.02 -11.77
CA MET A 34 22.89 19.66 -10.40
C MET A 34 21.68 19.71 -9.46
N LEU A 35 20.85 20.76 -9.57
CA LEU A 35 19.59 20.87 -8.84
C LEU A 35 18.65 19.72 -9.18
N PHE A 36 18.49 19.42 -10.47
CA PHE A 36 17.65 18.31 -10.95
C PHE A 36 18.13 16.95 -10.43
N PHE A 37 19.44 16.67 -10.46
CA PHE A 37 19.97 15.41 -9.92
C PHE A 37 19.89 15.36 -8.39
N SER A 38 20.00 16.50 -7.69
CA SER A 38 19.86 16.56 -6.23
C SER A 38 18.41 16.38 -5.77
N SER A 39 17.44 16.76 -6.60
CA SER A 39 16.01 16.70 -6.28
C SER A 39 15.35 15.38 -6.65
N ILE A 40 16.05 14.49 -7.38
CA ILE A 40 15.58 13.13 -7.64
C ILE A 40 16.14 12.22 -6.54
N PRO A 41 15.31 11.74 -5.59
CA PRO A 41 15.72 10.72 -4.62
C PRO A 41 15.83 9.34 -5.30
N SER A 42 16.70 9.21 -6.31
CA SER A 42 16.83 7.98 -7.10
C SER A 42 17.34 6.81 -6.25
N ALA A 43 18.18 7.10 -5.26
CA ALA A 43 18.77 6.09 -4.38
C ALA A 43 17.73 5.31 -3.56
N TYR A 44 16.59 5.95 -3.24
CA TYR A 44 15.54 5.34 -2.42
C TYR A 44 14.40 4.75 -3.23
N TYR A 45 14.33 5.05 -4.52
CA TYR A 45 13.22 4.62 -5.38
C TYR A 45 13.13 3.11 -5.48
N SER A 46 14.26 2.42 -5.61
CA SER A 46 14.29 0.95 -5.64
C SER A 46 13.75 0.34 -4.34
N SER A 47 14.13 0.89 -3.20
CA SER A 47 13.68 0.43 -1.88
C SER A 47 12.19 0.70 -1.64
N LEU A 48 11.72 1.89 -2.02
CA LEU A 48 10.30 2.25 -1.94
C LEU A 48 9.44 1.37 -2.87
N MET A 49 9.91 1.10 -4.08
CA MET A 49 9.21 0.20 -5.01
C MET A 49 9.17 -1.24 -4.47
N GLN A 50 10.27 -1.74 -3.90
CA GLN A 50 10.28 -3.05 -3.26
C GLN A 50 9.29 -3.12 -2.10
N ALA A 51 9.27 -2.12 -1.23
CA ALA A 51 8.32 -2.06 -0.11
C ALA A 51 6.86 -1.98 -0.59
N HIS A 52 6.58 -1.23 -1.66
CA HIS A 52 5.25 -1.17 -2.26
C HIS A 52 4.82 -2.52 -2.87
N TYR A 53 5.70 -3.18 -3.62
CA TYR A 53 5.41 -4.50 -4.19
C TYR A 53 5.23 -5.55 -3.10
N LEU A 54 6.07 -5.55 -2.07
CA LEU A 54 5.90 -6.43 -0.92
C LEU A 54 4.53 -6.22 -0.27
N ALA A 55 4.15 -4.97 0.02
CA ALA A 55 2.85 -4.67 0.60
C ALA A 55 1.68 -5.15 -0.30
N LYS A 56 1.80 -4.92 -1.61
CA LYS A 56 0.80 -5.33 -2.59
C LYS A 56 0.68 -6.85 -2.68
N ASP A 57 1.81 -7.55 -2.73
CA ASP A 57 1.86 -9.00 -2.88
C ASP A 57 1.32 -9.70 -1.63
N VAL A 58 1.66 -9.20 -0.43
CA VAL A 58 1.09 -9.69 0.84
C VAL A 58 -0.42 -9.49 0.86
N LEU A 59 -0.92 -8.28 0.57
CA LEU A 59 -2.37 -8.02 0.56
C LEU A 59 -3.10 -8.85 -0.50
N THR A 60 -2.50 -9.04 -1.67
CA THR A 60 -3.08 -9.84 -2.75
C THR A 60 -3.08 -11.33 -2.40
N SER A 61 -2.01 -11.83 -1.79
CA SER A 61 -1.93 -13.22 -1.32
C SER A 61 -3.00 -13.52 -0.27
N LEU A 62 -3.19 -12.60 0.69
CA LEU A 62 -4.19 -12.74 1.75
C LEU A 62 -5.62 -12.53 1.25
N SER A 63 -5.84 -11.69 0.23
CA SER A 63 -7.18 -11.47 -0.33
C SER A 63 -7.64 -12.65 -1.19
N LEU A 64 -6.71 -13.35 -1.86
CA LEU A 64 -6.98 -14.54 -2.66
C LEU A 64 -7.01 -15.83 -1.83
N SER A 65 -6.55 -15.78 -0.59
CA SER A 65 -6.59 -16.92 0.32
C SER A 65 -7.99 -17.09 0.90
N ASN A 66 -8.47 -18.33 0.95
CA ASN A 66 -9.73 -18.68 1.60
C ASN A 66 -9.46 -19.11 3.05
N SER A 67 -10.25 -18.60 3.99
CA SER A 67 -10.19 -19.07 5.38
C SER A 67 -11.04 -20.33 5.52
N SER A 68 -10.42 -21.47 5.79
CA SER A 68 -11.14 -22.73 6.07
C SER A 68 -11.34 -23.00 7.57
N GLU A 69 -10.79 -22.16 8.46
CA GLU A 69 -10.70 -22.46 9.89
C GLU A 69 -12.06 -22.54 10.60
N ASP A 70 -13.11 -21.88 10.10
CA ASP A 70 -14.45 -21.90 10.70
C ASP A 70 -15.49 -22.73 9.91
N GLY A 71 -15.10 -23.41 8.82
CA GLY A 71 -15.96 -24.33 8.05
C GLY A 71 -17.24 -23.75 7.42
N ILE A 72 -17.57 -22.48 7.68
CA ILE A 72 -18.84 -21.82 7.30
C ILE A 72 -18.58 -20.41 6.69
N SER A 73 -17.33 -19.96 6.71
CA SER A 73 -16.97 -18.59 6.38
C SER A 73 -16.33 -18.49 5.00
N GLU A 74 -17.14 -18.25 3.97
CA GLU A 74 -16.68 -17.77 2.64
C GLU A 74 -16.13 -16.32 2.70
N LEU A 75 -15.88 -15.78 3.90
CA LEU A 75 -15.25 -14.47 4.07
C LEU A 75 -13.77 -14.59 3.68
N GLY A 76 -13.29 -13.64 2.87
CA GLY A 76 -11.89 -13.56 2.45
C GLY A 76 -10.95 -13.55 3.67
N TYR A 77 -9.85 -14.30 3.58
CA TYR A 77 -8.93 -14.51 4.70
C TYR A 77 -8.38 -13.19 5.29
N LEU A 78 -8.10 -12.21 4.43
CA LEU A 78 -7.71 -10.86 4.85
C LEU A 78 -8.74 -10.17 5.77
N LEU A 79 -10.04 -10.34 5.49
CA LEU A 79 -11.09 -9.76 6.34
C LEU A 79 -11.11 -10.41 7.72
N PHE A 80 -10.86 -11.72 7.81
CA PHE A 80 -10.76 -12.43 9.08
C PHE A 80 -9.61 -11.89 9.94
N VAL A 81 -8.42 -11.75 9.35
CA VAL A 81 -7.21 -11.24 10.02
C VAL A 81 -7.45 -9.83 10.59
N VAL A 82 -8.15 -8.99 9.83
CA VAL A 82 -8.33 -7.57 10.15
C VAL A 82 -9.55 -7.31 11.04
N SER A 83 -10.57 -8.18 11.02
CA SER A 83 -11.82 -7.98 11.79
C SER A 83 -11.71 -8.38 13.26
N LYS A 84 -10.62 -9.04 13.67
CA LYS A 84 -10.35 -9.42 15.07
C LYS A 84 -9.19 -8.58 15.64
N PRO A 85 -9.35 -7.26 15.82
CA PRO A 85 -8.27 -6.36 16.25
C PRO A 85 -7.67 -6.70 17.62
N ALA A 86 -8.35 -7.53 18.43
CA ALA A 86 -7.85 -8.00 19.73
C ALA A 86 -6.76 -9.09 19.62
N GLN A 87 -6.37 -9.51 18.41
CA GLN A 87 -5.39 -10.59 18.20
C GLN A 87 -4.20 -10.11 17.37
N SER A 88 -3.40 -9.20 17.94
CA SER A 88 -2.10 -8.79 17.41
C SER A 88 -1.22 -9.99 17.01
N ALA A 89 -1.29 -11.09 17.77
CA ALA A 89 -0.60 -12.34 17.48
C ALA A 89 -1.01 -12.98 16.14
N VAL A 90 -2.27 -12.87 15.72
CA VAL A 90 -2.72 -13.42 14.42
C VAL A 90 -2.17 -12.57 13.29
N ILE A 91 -2.12 -11.25 13.48
CA ILE A 91 -1.52 -10.36 12.48
C ILE A 91 -0.01 -10.62 12.37
N GLU A 92 0.68 -10.78 13.48
CA GLU A 92 2.10 -11.17 13.52
C GLU A 92 2.34 -12.52 12.84
N GLU A 93 1.54 -13.55 13.17
CA GLU A 93 1.69 -14.88 12.57
C GLU A 93 1.41 -14.90 11.07
N ARG A 94 0.38 -14.19 10.60
CA ARG A 94 -0.08 -14.30 9.20
C ARG A 94 0.51 -13.25 8.26
N ILE A 95 0.52 -11.98 8.68
CA ILE A 95 1.12 -10.90 7.90
C ILE A 95 2.63 -10.89 8.12
N GLY A 96 3.09 -10.99 9.37
CA GLY A 96 4.51 -11.00 9.71
C GLY A 96 5.25 -12.19 9.09
N SER A 97 4.65 -13.37 8.92
CA SER A 97 5.32 -14.49 8.24
C SER A 97 5.62 -14.25 6.76
N LEU A 98 4.89 -13.32 6.12
CA LEU A 98 5.03 -13.00 4.70
C LEU A 98 5.99 -11.83 4.46
N ILE A 99 6.35 -11.11 5.52
CA ILE A 99 7.23 -9.94 5.47
C ILE A 99 8.63 -10.39 5.94
N PRO A 100 9.71 -10.08 5.21
CA PRO A 100 11.05 -10.34 5.71
C PRO A 100 11.38 -9.48 6.94
N ASN A 101 12.05 -10.07 7.94
CA ASN A 101 12.46 -9.44 9.22
C ASN A 101 13.27 -8.12 9.11
N GLN A 102 13.75 -7.79 7.92
CA GLN A 102 14.47 -6.54 7.63
C GLN A 102 13.54 -5.34 7.45
N PHE A 103 12.24 -5.57 7.26
CA PHE A 103 11.23 -4.55 7.10
C PHE A 103 10.35 -4.46 8.35
N GLY A 104 9.90 -3.26 8.68
CA GLY A 104 8.79 -3.06 9.62
C GLY A 104 7.47 -2.97 8.87
N TYR A 105 6.33 -3.05 9.56
CA TYR A 105 5.04 -2.82 8.92
C TYR A 105 3.97 -2.28 9.87
N LEU A 106 2.92 -1.72 9.25
CA LEU A 106 1.74 -1.15 9.87
C LEU A 106 0.52 -1.54 9.04
N VAL A 107 -0.52 -2.03 9.71
CA VAL A 107 -1.80 -2.40 9.13
C VAL A 107 -2.83 -1.38 9.54
N GLU A 108 -3.47 -0.75 8.56
CA GLU A 108 -4.51 0.25 8.77
C GLU A 108 -5.79 -0.15 8.04
N THR A 109 -6.91 0.28 8.59
CA THR A 109 -8.23 0.08 7.99
C THR A 109 -9.01 1.36 7.90
N SER A 110 -9.88 1.45 6.91
CA SER A 110 -10.78 2.58 6.77
C SER A 110 -12.13 2.11 6.22
N GLU A 111 -13.22 2.73 6.68
CA GLU A 111 -14.56 2.44 6.15
C GLU A 111 -14.95 3.43 5.03
N ASP A 112 -14.38 4.64 5.07
CA ASP A 112 -14.67 5.77 4.18
C ASP A 112 -13.51 6.14 3.24
N GLY A 113 -12.29 5.69 3.54
CA GLY A 113 -11.05 6.05 2.87
C GLY A 113 -10.37 7.31 3.41
N GLU A 114 -11.03 8.03 4.31
CA GLU A 114 -10.56 9.29 4.89
C GLU A 114 -9.96 9.06 6.28
N GLU A 115 -10.67 8.36 7.16
CA GLU A 115 -10.22 8.02 8.50
C GLU A 115 -9.57 6.63 8.53
N TRP A 116 -8.28 6.59 8.87
CA TRP A 116 -7.50 5.36 8.94
C TRP A 116 -7.26 4.97 10.39
N ASN A 117 -7.82 3.82 10.76
CA ASN A 117 -7.66 3.17 12.06
C ASN A 117 -6.48 2.21 12.01
N ILE A 118 -5.50 2.42 12.88
CA ILE A 118 -4.37 1.51 13.04
C ILE A 118 -4.87 0.24 13.73
N VAL A 119 -4.72 -0.90 13.04
CA VAL A 119 -5.07 -2.21 13.58
C VAL A 119 -3.85 -2.86 14.21
N TYR A 120 -2.68 -2.66 13.62
CA TYR A 120 -1.43 -3.23 14.10
C TYR A 120 -0.24 -2.39 13.66
N ASP A 121 0.68 -2.09 14.57
CA ASP A 121 1.98 -1.50 14.28
C ASP A 121 3.07 -2.36 14.92
N THR A 122 4.07 -2.75 14.11
CA THR A 122 5.29 -3.39 14.60
C THR A 122 6.01 -2.55 15.65
N LYS A 123 5.94 -1.22 15.56
CA LYS A 123 6.57 -0.28 16.50
C LYS A 123 6.03 -0.40 17.92
N ASP A 124 4.73 -0.68 18.04
CA ASP A 124 4.04 -0.78 19.34
C ASP A 124 4.21 -2.16 19.99
N ASN A 125 4.79 -3.14 19.27
CA ASN A 125 4.99 -4.51 19.74
C ASN A 125 6.50 -4.83 19.85
N PRO A 126 7.11 -4.73 21.05
CA PRO A 126 8.54 -4.97 21.25
C PRO A 126 8.98 -6.41 20.96
N SER A 127 8.06 -7.36 21.05
CA SER A 127 8.32 -8.78 20.80
C SER A 127 8.37 -9.14 19.32
N ASP A 128 7.84 -8.28 18.44
CA ASP A 128 7.77 -8.56 17.01
C ASP A 128 9.19 -8.49 16.41
N PRO A 129 9.67 -9.53 15.70
CA PRO A 129 10.99 -9.50 15.05
C PRO A 129 11.15 -8.34 14.04
N HIS A 130 10.05 -7.79 13.53
CA HIS A 130 9.96 -6.66 12.60
C HIS A 130 10.00 -5.29 13.30
N ASN A 131 10.00 -5.22 14.63
CA ASN A 131 10.18 -3.98 15.38
C ASN A 131 11.64 -3.48 15.28
N LYS A 132 12.00 -2.97 14.11
CA LYS A 132 13.30 -2.37 13.85
C LYS A 132 13.18 -0.86 13.96
N ALA A 133 14.21 -0.22 14.51
CA ALA A 133 14.27 1.24 14.69
C ALA A 133 14.32 2.05 13.37
N TYR A 134 14.27 1.39 12.21
CA TYR A 134 14.41 2.02 10.90
C TYR A 134 13.05 2.27 10.26
N ASN A 135 12.53 3.49 10.47
CA ASN A 135 11.30 4.01 9.86
C ASN A 135 11.61 5.16 8.90
N LYS A 136 12.70 5.06 8.13
CA LYS A 136 13.17 6.20 7.32
C LYS A 136 12.36 6.35 6.04
N LEU A 137 11.95 5.23 5.46
CA LEU A 137 11.14 5.18 4.25
C LEU A 137 9.89 4.35 4.51
N ARG A 138 8.78 4.79 3.94
CA ARG A 138 7.52 4.05 3.99
C ARG A 138 6.90 3.99 2.61
N ALA A 139 6.40 2.81 2.25
CA ALA A 139 5.56 2.62 1.08
C ALA A 139 4.32 1.86 1.50
N SER A 140 3.19 2.12 0.84
CA SER A 140 1.92 1.50 1.18
C SER A 140 1.24 0.93 -0.05
N ALA A 141 0.51 -0.15 0.15
CA ALA A 141 -0.48 -0.66 -0.80
C ALA A 141 -1.83 -0.78 -0.09
N GLY A 142 -2.91 -0.60 -0.84
CA GLY A 142 -4.27 -0.71 -0.34
C GLY A 142 -5.07 -1.70 -1.16
N THR A 143 -6.01 -2.39 -0.52
CA THR A 143 -6.98 -3.26 -1.17
C THR A 143 -8.36 -3.07 -0.56
N LEU A 144 -9.40 -3.30 -1.36
CA LEU A 144 -10.77 -3.26 -0.93
C LEU A 144 -11.22 -4.68 -0.57
N ILE A 145 -11.78 -4.84 0.61
CA ILE A 145 -12.37 -6.11 1.04
C ILE A 145 -13.87 -5.95 1.25
N PHE A 146 -14.61 -6.93 0.72
CA PHE A 146 -16.04 -7.07 0.93
C PHE A 146 -16.27 -8.25 1.86
N GLY A 147 -17.21 -8.10 2.77
CA GLY A 147 -17.70 -9.22 3.54
C GLY A 147 -18.95 -8.89 4.33
N TYR A 148 -19.15 -9.63 5.41
CA TYR A 148 -20.31 -9.53 6.26
C TYR A 148 -19.93 -8.96 7.61
N ALA A 149 -20.66 -7.94 8.07
CA ALA A 149 -20.49 -7.30 9.37
C ALA A 149 -20.83 -8.23 10.54
N SER A 150 -21.53 -9.33 10.28
CA SER A 150 -21.99 -10.27 11.29
C SER A 150 -21.54 -11.69 10.97
N SER A 151 -21.15 -12.42 12.02
CA SER A 151 -20.85 -13.84 11.91
C SER A 151 -22.06 -14.62 11.38
N PRO A 152 -21.84 -15.70 10.61
CA PRO A 152 -22.93 -16.54 10.17
C PRO A 152 -23.71 -17.05 11.39
N LYS A 153 -25.04 -17.00 11.33
CA LYS A 153 -25.87 -17.65 12.34
C LYS A 153 -25.58 -19.13 12.29
N THR A 154 -25.07 -19.68 13.40
CA THR A 154 -24.87 -21.12 13.54
C THR A 154 -26.19 -21.81 13.22
N PRO A 155 -26.23 -22.76 12.27
CA PRO A 155 -27.46 -23.48 11.97
C PRO A 155 -27.91 -24.20 13.25
N GLN A 156 -29.18 -24.05 13.62
CA GLN A 156 -29.76 -24.74 14.79
C GLN A 156 -29.65 -26.28 14.71
N SER A 157 -29.40 -26.82 13.51
CA SER A 157 -29.07 -28.23 13.30
C SER A 157 -28.19 -28.39 12.05
N PRO A 158 -27.13 -29.21 12.10
CA PRO A 158 -26.31 -29.55 10.93
C PRO A 158 -27.08 -30.37 9.88
N TYR A 159 -28.26 -30.90 10.23
CA TYR A 159 -29.12 -31.72 9.38
C TYR A 159 -30.47 -31.04 9.08
N LYS A 160 -30.53 -29.72 8.95
CA LYS A 160 -31.79 -29.07 8.52
C LYS A 160 -32.02 -29.29 7.02
N TYR A 161 -32.45 -30.49 6.65
CA TYR A 161 -33.02 -30.77 5.34
C TYR A 161 -34.38 -30.07 5.25
N ILE A 162 -34.56 -29.21 4.24
CA ILE A 162 -35.89 -28.69 3.89
C ILE A 162 -36.66 -29.87 3.29
N THR A 163 -37.37 -30.62 4.13
CA THR A 163 -38.27 -31.69 3.69
C THR A 163 -39.57 -31.04 3.25
N CYS A 164 -39.66 -30.86 1.94
CA CYS A 164 -40.82 -30.34 1.25
C CYS A 164 -41.83 -31.48 1.03
N ASN A 165 -42.82 -31.62 1.92
CA ASN A 165 -43.88 -32.63 1.76
C ASN A 165 -45.09 -32.05 1.02
N GLY A 166 -45.51 -32.72 -0.06
CA GLY A 166 -46.72 -32.40 -0.83
C GLY A 166 -46.59 -32.76 -2.32
N PRO A 167 -47.69 -32.73 -3.09
CA PRO A 167 -47.65 -33.01 -4.54
C PRO A 167 -47.01 -31.87 -5.36
N TYR A 168 -46.93 -30.64 -4.80
CA TYR A 168 -46.28 -29.47 -5.40
C TYR A 168 -45.64 -28.56 -4.34
N PRO A 169 -44.62 -29.01 -3.58
CA PRO A 169 -44.08 -28.18 -2.54
C PRO A 169 -43.12 -27.18 -3.18
N GLN A 170 -43.53 -25.92 -3.29
CA GLN A 170 -42.59 -24.82 -3.51
C GLN A 170 -41.75 -24.68 -2.24
N CYS A 171 -40.56 -25.28 -2.24
CA CYS A 171 -39.59 -25.03 -1.19
C CYS A 171 -39.26 -23.54 -1.19
N GLY A 172 -39.39 -22.90 -0.02
CA GLY A 172 -38.85 -21.56 0.15
C GLY A 172 -37.35 -21.55 -0.18
N PRO A 173 -36.80 -20.43 -0.68
CA PRO A 173 -35.37 -20.34 -0.96
C PRO A 173 -34.57 -20.67 0.29
N ALA A 174 -33.43 -21.33 0.12
CA ALA A 174 -32.50 -21.61 1.22
C ALA A 174 -32.22 -20.30 2.00
N SER A 175 -32.41 -20.34 3.32
CA SER A 175 -32.09 -19.18 4.16
C SER A 175 -30.58 -19.02 4.18
N SER A 176 -30.08 -17.85 3.74
CA SER A 176 -28.67 -17.50 3.94
C SER A 176 -28.33 -17.62 5.44
N PRO A 177 -27.15 -18.16 5.79
CA PRO A 177 -26.66 -18.15 7.16
C PRO A 177 -26.36 -16.72 7.65
N TYR A 178 -26.25 -15.75 6.74
CA TYR A 178 -26.02 -14.35 7.05
C TYR A 178 -27.35 -13.58 7.17
N PRO A 179 -27.50 -12.71 8.18
CA PRO A 179 -28.63 -11.79 8.25
C PRO A 179 -28.70 -10.91 6.99
N ARG A 180 -29.90 -10.76 6.42
CA ARG A 180 -30.15 -9.80 5.33
C ARG A 180 -29.73 -8.40 5.81
N ALA A 181 -28.98 -7.68 4.97
CA ALA A 181 -28.46 -6.32 5.19
C ALA A 181 -27.15 -6.16 6.00
N THR A 182 -26.28 -7.16 6.05
CA THR A 182 -25.00 -7.05 6.77
C THR A 182 -23.77 -7.01 5.87
N GLY A 183 -23.87 -6.46 4.65
CA GLY A 183 -22.67 -6.23 3.83
C GLY A 183 -21.80 -5.15 4.47
N SER A 184 -20.53 -5.45 4.74
CA SER A 184 -19.53 -4.47 5.15
C SER A 184 -18.45 -4.37 4.08
N MET A 185 -18.09 -3.14 3.75
CA MET A 185 -16.94 -2.83 2.91
C MET A 185 -15.88 -2.20 3.82
N LYS A 186 -14.64 -2.68 3.71
CA LYS A 186 -13.50 -2.07 4.41
C LYS A 186 -12.34 -1.92 3.44
N LEU A 187 -11.63 -0.82 3.57
CA LEU A 187 -10.33 -0.60 2.96
C LEU A 187 -9.27 -1.11 3.93
N VAL A 188 -8.32 -1.88 3.43
CA VAL A 188 -7.14 -2.31 4.18
C VAL A 188 -5.92 -1.72 3.51
N ARG A 189 -5.04 -1.10 4.29
CA ARG A 189 -3.76 -0.57 3.84
C ARG A 189 -2.64 -1.22 4.64
N LEU A 190 -1.67 -1.78 3.93
CA LEU A 190 -0.44 -2.29 4.50
C LEU A 190 0.66 -1.29 4.16
N VAL A 191 1.30 -0.75 5.19
CA VAL A 191 2.45 0.14 5.10
C VAL A 191 3.68 -0.66 5.50
N VAL A 192 4.72 -0.64 4.68
CA VAL A 192 5.99 -1.31 4.92
C VAL A 192 7.07 -0.26 5.12
N TYR A 193 7.88 -0.45 6.16
CA TYR A 193 9.00 0.40 6.55
C TYR A 193 10.32 -0.17 6.07
N VAL A 194 11.19 0.70 5.53
CA VAL A 194 12.58 0.41 5.14
C VAL A 194 13.54 1.35 5.88
#